data_AF-A0A3D3SUJ4-F1
#
_entry.id   AF-A0A3D3SUJ4-F1
#
_cell.length_a   1.000
_cell.length_b   1.000
_cell.length_c   1.000
_cell.angle_alpha   90.00
_cell.angle_beta   90.00
_cell.angle_gamma   90.00
#
_symmetry.space_group_name_H-M   'P 1'
#
loop_
_entity.id
_entity.type
_entity.pdbx_description
1 polymer ?
#
loop_
_entity_poly.entity_id
_entity_poly.type
_entity_poly.pdbx_seq_one_letter_code
_entity_poly.pdbx_strand_id
1 'polypeptide(L)' 'MIERSYQKGELLFAQGDDADAFYLVKTGRIELFDPQRDTAVAVIEPGCTFGEQAVFSYGARNLSARALEDTVCMHYLA' A
#
# COMPACT_ATOMS: atom_id res chain seq x y z
N MET A 1 2.64 13.57 -7.83
CA MET A 1 3.51 12.59 -7.16
C MET A 1 3.97 13.17 -5.83
N ILE A 2 3.76 12.48 -4.72
CA ILE A 2 4.12 12.95 -3.37
C ILE A 2 4.91 11.85 -2.68
N GLU A 3 6.06 12.18 -2.10
CA GLU A 3 6.83 11.23 -1.29
C GLU A 3 6.30 11.22 0.15
N ARG A 4 6.19 10.03 0.74
CA ARG A 4 5.84 9.85 2.15
C ARG A 4 6.67 8.76 2.80
N SER A 5 6.94 8.95 4.08
CA SER A 5 7.61 7.98 4.95
C SER A 5 6.60 7.37 5.92
N TYR A 6 6.77 6.08 6.20
CA TYR A 6 5.96 5.29 7.11
C TYR A 6 6.86 4.57 8.10
N GLN A 7 6.47 4.58 9.37
CA GLN A 7 7.15 3.79 10.40
C GLN A 7 6.77 2.31 10.29
N LYS A 8 7.62 1.42 10.80
CA LYS A 8 7.27 0.01 10.95
C LYS A 8 5.89 -0.19 11.61
N GLY A 9 5.02 -0.92 10.94
CA GLY A 9 3.67 -1.25 11.37
C GLY A 9 2.61 -0.23 10.98
N GLU A 10 2.99 0.94 10.46
CA GLU A 10 2.06 1.98 10.04
C GLU A 10 1.27 1.55 8.81
N LEU A 11 -0.04 1.87 8.79
CA LEU A 11 -0.91 1.61 7.66
C LEU A 11 -0.76 2.69 6.60
N LEU A 12 -0.64 2.26 5.34
CA LEU A 12 -0.70 3.14 4.18
C LEU A 12 -2.15 3.36 3.74
N PHE A 13 -2.95 2.30 3.82
CA PHE A 13 -4.40 2.32 3.64
C PHE A 13 -5.02 1.07 4.27
N ALA A 14 -6.30 1.16 4.60
CA ALA A 14 -7.11 0.03 5.05
C ALA A 14 -7.98 -0.51 3.92
N GLN A 15 -8.37 -1.79 4.03
CA GLN A 15 -9.44 -2.36 3.22
C GLN A 15 -10.72 -1.51 3.37
N GLY A 16 -11.35 -1.18 2.24
CA GLY A 16 -12.55 -0.36 2.18
C GLY A 16 -12.29 1.14 1.97
N ASP A 17 -11.06 1.62 2.17
CA ASP A 17 -10.71 3.00 1.86
C ASP A 17 -10.86 3.29 0.36
N ASP A 18 -11.13 4.55 0.02
CA ASP A 18 -11.09 4.98 -1.38
C ASP A 18 -9.68 4.83 -1.96
N ALA A 19 -9.61 4.54 -3.26
CA ALA A 19 -8.36 4.35 -3.99
C ALA A 19 -8.06 5.53 -4.92
N ASP A 20 -7.60 6.61 -4.33
CA ASP A 20 -7.23 7.87 -4.98
C ASP A 20 -5.72 7.96 -5.29
N ALA A 21 -4.96 6.91 -5.01
CA ALA A 21 -3.55 6.79 -5.36
C ALA A 21 -3.07 5.35 -5.54
N PHE A 22 -2.04 5.15 -6.35
CA PHE A 22 -1.20 3.94 -6.29
C PHE A 22 0.23 4.31 -5.88
N TYR A 23 1.03 3.31 -5.55
CA TYR A 23 2.28 3.53 -4.82
C TYR A 23 3.45 2.85 -5.52
N LEU A 24 4.64 3.45 -5.39
CA LEU A 24 5.94 2.83 -5.67
C LEU A 24 6.74 2.79 -4.37
N VAL A 25 7.22 1.61 -3.97
CA VAL A 25 8.12 1.47 -2.82
C VAL A 25 9.50 1.96 -3.23
N LYS A 26 10.03 3.02 -2.58
CA LYS A 26 11.41 3.47 -2.80
C LYS A 26 12.40 2.71 -1.92
N THR A 27 12.06 2.52 -0.65
CA THR A 27 12.88 1.83 0.37
C THR A 27 11.97 1.13 1.37
N GLY A 28 12.47 0.10 2.07
CA GLY A 28 11.67 -0.70 2.99
C GLY A 28 10.74 -1.67 2.27
N ARG A 29 9.74 -2.22 2.97
CA ARG A 29 8.83 -3.24 2.43
C ARG A 29 7.42 -3.06 2.94
N ILE A 30 6.46 -3.33 2.06
CA ILE A 30 5.03 -3.24 2.37
C ILE A 30 4.42 -4.64 2.38
N GLU A 31 3.59 -4.93 3.36
CA GLU A 31 2.74 -6.11 3.36
C GLU A 31 1.32 -5.73 2.94
N LEU A 32 0.79 -6.45 1.96
CA LEU A 32 -0.63 -6.49 1.65
C LEU A 32 -1.26 -7.66 2.38
N PHE A 33 -2.33 -7.41 3.13
CA PHE A 33 -2.99 -8.43 3.95
C PHE A 33 -4.50 -8.25 3.97
N ASP A 34 -5.22 -9.35 4.19
CA ASP A 34 -6.65 -9.35 4.46
C ASP A 34 -6.87 -9.18 5.98
N PRO A 35 -7.40 -8.03 6.45
CA PRO A 35 -7.58 -7.78 7.87
C PRO A 35 -8.68 -8.66 8.49
N GLN A 36 -9.61 -9.22 7.71
CA GLN A 36 -10.67 -10.09 8.23
C GLN A 36 -10.16 -11.49 8.55
N ARG A 37 -9.11 -11.92 7.84
CA ARG A 37 -8.49 -13.25 7.98
C ARG A 37 -7.12 -13.19 8.65
N ASP A 38 -6.63 -11.99 8.95
CA ASP A 38 -5.26 -11.69 9.42
C ASP A 38 -4.19 -12.46 8.62
N THR A 39 -4.38 -12.53 7.29
CA THR A 39 -3.55 -13.34 6.41
C THR A 39 -2.78 -12.45 5.46
N ALA A 40 -1.45 -12.60 5.45
CA ALA A 40 -0.57 -11.96 4.48
C ALA A 40 -0.86 -12.50 3.07
N VAL A 41 -1.11 -11.58 2.13
CA VAL A 41 -1.39 -11.90 0.72
C VAL A 41 -0.12 -11.72 -0.11
N ALA A 42 0.63 -10.64 0.12
CA ALA A 42 1.86 -10.35 -0.59
C ALA A 42 2.80 -9.45 0.23
N VAL A 43 4.10 -9.54 -0.06
CA VAL A 43 5.09 -8.55 0.36
C VAL A 43 5.63 -7.86 -0.88
N ILE A 44 5.64 -6.53 -0.85
CA ILE A 44 6.07 -5.66 -1.94
C ILE A 44 7.46 -5.12 -1.62
N GLU A 45 8.38 -5.40 -2.53
CA GLU A 45 9.80 -5.03 -2.45
C GLU A 45 10.08 -3.63 -3.02
N PRO A 46 11.21 -2.99 -2.67
CA PRO A 46 11.65 -1.75 -3.30
C PRO A 46 11.71 -1.84 -4.82
N GLY A 47 11.26 -0.78 -5.50
CA GLY A 47 11.17 -0.69 -6.95
C GLY A 47 9.87 -1.24 -7.54
N CYS A 48 9.02 -1.89 -6.74
CA CYS A 48 7.73 -2.40 -7.19
C CYS A 48 6.58 -1.41 -6.91
N THR A 49 5.57 -1.46 -7.77
CA THR A 49 4.32 -0.72 -7.59
C THR A 49 3.23 -1.61 -7.00
N PHE A 50 2.27 -1.00 -6.30
CA PHE A 50 1.10 -1.68 -5.75
C PHE A 50 -0.10 -0.74 -5.57
N GLY A 51 -1.28 -1.33 -5.40
CA GLY A 51 -2.52 -0.61 -5.14
C GLY A 51 -3.20 -0.04 -6.38
N GLU A 52 -2.66 -0.31 -7.57
CA GLU A 52 -3.15 0.19 -8.87
C GLU A 52 -4.49 -0.39 -9.29
N GLN A 53 -4.81 -1.63 -8.90
CA GLN A 53 -6.06 -2.28 -9.29
C GLN A 53 -7.30 -1.50 -8.82
N ALA A 54 -7.29 -1.02 -7.58
CA ALA A 54 -8.42 -0.30 -7.01
C ALA A 54 -8.57 1.09 -7.64
N VAL A 55 -7.46 1.73 -8.00
CA VAL A 55 -7.45 3.02 -8.72
C VAL A 55 -8.09 2.88 -10.10
N PHE A 56 -7.64 1.89 -10.90
CA PHE A 56 -8.16 1.71 -12.27
C PHE A 56 -9.60 1.21 -12.31
N SER A 57 -10.09 0.61 -11.23
CA SER A 57 -11.47 0.14 -11.10
C SER A 57 -12.40 1.19 -10.47
N TYR A 58 -11.90 2.39 -10.15
CA TYR A 58 -12.62 3.43 -9.39
C TYR A 58 -13.32 2.87 -8.14
N GLY A 59 -12.61 2.00 -7.42
CA GLY A 59 -13.18 1.20 -6.34
C GLY A 59 -12.44 1.34 -5.03
N ALA A 60 -13.00 0.73 -3.99
CA ALA A 60 -12.38 0.67 -2.67
C ALA A 60 -11.19 -0.30 -2.63
N ARG A 61 -10.31 -0.13 -1.64
CA ARG A 61 -9.19 -1.05 -1.38
C ARG A 61 -9.71 -2.43 -1.00
N ASN A 62 -9.27 -3.47 -1.73
CA ASN A 62 -9.65 -4.85 -1.43
C ASN A 62 -8.84 -5.48 -0.28
N LEU A 63 -7.68 -4.91 0.04
CA LEU A 63 -6.76 -5.36 1.09
C LEU A 63 -6.29 -4.14 1.89
N SER A 64 -5.68 -4.39 3.04
CA SER A 64 -4.93 -3.37 3.79
C SER A 64 -3.44 -3.43 3.42
N ALA A 65 -2.74 -2.30 3.55
CA ALA A 65 -1.30 -2.21 3.34
C ALA A 65 -0.61 -1.64 4.59
N ARG A 66 0.41 -2.32 5.11
CA ARG A 66 1.24 -1.81 6.21
C ARG A 66 2.73 -1.89 5.89
N ALA A 67 3.50 -0.98 6.47
CA ALA A 67 4.96 -1.04 6.40
C ALA A 67 5.50 -2.15 7.33
N LEU A 68 6.35 -3.04 6.81
CA LEU A 68 7.01 -4.09 7.62
C LEU A 68 8.25 -3.58 8.36
N GLU A 69 8.79 -2.47 7.88
CA GLU A 69 9.94 -1.72 8.40
C GLU A 69 9.81 -0.25 7.97
N ASP A 70 10.67 0.63 8.44
CA ASP A 70 10.63 2.04 8.03
C ASP A 70 10.75 2.16 6.51
N THR A 71 9.72 2.73 5.89
CA THR A 71 9.47 2.63 4.45
C THR A 71 9.22 4.00 3.85
N VAL A 72 9.71 4.22 2.63
CA VAL A 72 9.41 5.43 1.84
C VAL A 72 8.70 5.02 0.56
N CYS A 73 7.56 5.65 0.29
CA CYS A 73 6.77 5.42 -0.91
C CYS A 73 6.55 6.71 -1.70
N MET A 74 6.53 6.59 -3.04
CA MET A 74 5.97 7.62 -3.92
C MET A 74 4.48 7.34 -4.14
N HIS A 75 3.64 8.34 -3.87
CA HIS A 75 2.21 8.32 -4.15
C HIS A 75 1.94 8.93 -5.53
N TYR A 76 1.28 8.17 -6.39
CA TYR A 76 0.77 8.59 -7.69
C TYR A 76 -0.72 8.77 -7.56
N LEU A 77 -1.14 10.02 -7.33
CA LEU A 77 -2.56 10.38 -7.26
C LEU A 77 -3.22 10.16 -8.63
N ALA A 78 -4.43 9.64 -8.61
CA ALA A 78 -5.27 9.43 -9.79
C ALA A 78 -5.88 10.73 -10.31
#